data_AF-A0A1F9DH98-F1
#
_entry.id   AF-A0A1F9DH98-F1
#
_cell.length_a   1.000
_cell.length_b   1.000
_cell.length_c   1.000
_cell.angle_alpha   90.00
_cell.angle_beta   90.00
_cell.angle_gamma   90.00
#
_symmetry.space_group_name_H-M   'P 1'
#
loop_
_entity.id
_entity.type
_entity.pdbx_description
1 polymer ?
#
loop_
_entity_poly.entity_id
_entity_poly.type
_entity_poly.pdbx_seq_one_letter_code
_entity_poly.pdbx_strand_id
1 'polypeptide(L)'
;MININSTLFIQAALFIFLALVLNQIFFKPFIRFLEERQRRIREDEEKAAKLQEAAEHRRIQVEEGLHKGHLQALEEKGRIQDAGTDTGKQVIKTTQQEVDAELRTIKAQIARESQQALSELQRGHGHMAQMIAEKILGRNLR
;
A
#
# COMPACT_ATOMS: atom_id res chain seq x y z
N MET A 1 -61.39 53.11 57.63
CA MET A 1 -62.52 52.80 56.72
C MET A 1 -62.08 53.12 55.31
N ILE A 2 -62.15 52.14 54.40
CA ILE A 2 -61.81 52.36 52.99
C ILE A 2 -62.94 53.21 52.41
N ASN A 3 -62.71 54.52 52.33
CA ASN A 3 -63.61 55.40 51.59
C ASN A 3 -63.32 55.21 50.11
N ILE A 4 -64.29 54.65 49.39
CA ILE A 4 -64.22 54.51 47.94
C ILE A 4 -64.40 55.92 47.35
N ASN A 5 -63.27 56.60 47.17
CA ASN A 5 -63.17 57.93 46.58
C ASN A 5 -62.44 57.84 45.23
N SER A 6 -62.56 58.88 44.38
CA SER A 6 -61.89 58.96 43.07
C SER A 6 -60.38 58.68 43.11
N THR A 7 -59.73 58.91 44.25
CA THR A 7 -58.32 58.58 44.50
C THR A 7 -58.00 57.09 44.32
N LEU A 8 -58.92 56.19 44.67
CA LEU A 8 -58.72 54.73 44.49
C LEU A 8 -58.62 54.38 43.00
N PHE A 9 -59.46 55.00 42.16
CA PHE A 9 -59.41 54.80 40.71
C PHE A 9 -58.13 55.37 40.10
N ILE A 10 -57.67 56.53 40.57
CA ILE A 10 -56.40 57.13 40.14
C ILE A 10 -55.21 56.24 40.55
N GLN A 11 -55.22 55.70 41.77
CA GLN A 11 -54.18 54.77 42.24
C GLN A 11 -54.18 53.46 41.45
N ALA A 12 -55.34 52.92 41.11
CA ALA A 12 -55.46 51.73 40.25
C ALA A 12 -54.92 52.00 38.84
N ALA A 13 -55.24 53.15 38.24
CA ALA A 13 -54.71 53.55 36.95
C ALA A 13 -53.18 53.70 36.96
N LEU A 14 -52.62 54.31 38.02
CA LEU A 14 -51.17 54.39 38.23
C LEU A 14 -50.51 53.03 38.38
N PHE A 15 -51.12 52.11 39.13
CA PHE A 15 -50.62 50.75 39.28
C PHE A 15 -50.62 49.98 37.95
N ILE A 16 -51.70 50.09 37.17
CA ILE A 16 -51.78 49.47 35.85
C ILE A 16 -50.73 50.09 34.91
N PHE A 17 -50.59 51.41 34.91
CA PHE A 17 -49.57 52.09 34.12
C PHE A 17 -48.15 51.61 34.49
N LEU A 18 -47.83 51.57 35.79
CA LEU A 18 -46.55 51.06 36.27
C LEU A 18 -46.34 49.59 35.89
N ALA A 19 -47.36 48.75 36.02
CA ALA A 19 -47.30 47.34 35.64
C ALA A 19 -47.02 47.16 34.15
N LEU A 20 -47.64 47.98 33.28
CA LEU A 20 -47.37 47.96 31.83
C LEU A 20 -45.94 48.41 31.51
N VAL A 21 -45.47 49.49 32.14
CA VAL A 21 -44.09 49.97 32.00
C VAL A 21 -43.09 48.91 32.45
N LEU A 22 -43.30 48.30 33.61
CA LEU A 22 -42.42 47.28 34.17
C LEU A 22 -42.45 45.98 33.35
N ASN A 23 -43.61 45.58 32.83
CA ASN A 23 -43.72 44.44 31.93
C ASN A 23 -42.87 44.64 30.66
N GLN A 24 -42.90 45.85 30.09
CA GLN A 24 -42.16 46.16 28.87
C GLN A 24 -40.65 46.36 29.12
N ILE A 25 -40.27 47.00 30.23
CA ILE A 25 -38.86 47.36 30.52
C ILE A 25 -38.11 46.27 31.27
N PHE A 26 -38.77 45.47 32.10
CA PHE A 26 -38.09 44.51 32.97
C PHE A 26 -38.42 43.06 32.62
N PHE A 27 -39.70 42.66 32.68
CA PHE A 27 -40.07 41.25 32.55
C PHE A 27 -39.77 40.69 31.16
N LYS A 28 -40.17 41.39 30.09
CA LYS A 28 -39.88 40.95 28.72
C LYS A 28 -38.39 40.80 28.41
N PRO A 29 -37.52 41.82 28.65
CA PRO A 29 -36.10 41.67 28.36
C PRO A 29 -35.41 40.65 29.27
N PHE A 30 -35.83 40.53 30.54
CA PHE A 30 -35.27 39.54 31.46
C PHE A 30 -35.55 38.10 31.00
N ILE A 31 -36.80 37.81 30.60
CA ILE A 31 -37.16 36.48 30.08
C ILE A 31 -36.41 36.19 28.78
N ARG A 32 -36.34 37.15 27.85
CA ARG A 32 -35.58 37.01 26.60
C ARG A 32 -34.09 36.70 26.84
N PHE A 33 -33.48 37.35 27.84
CA PHE A 33 -32.09 37.06 28.21
C PHE A 33 -31.92 35.62 28.68
N LEU A 34 -32.86 35.12 29.49
CA LEU A 34 -32.83 33.76 30.00
C LEU A 34 -33.03 32.74 28.87
N GLU A 35 -33.96 32.99 27.95
CA GLU A 35 -34.18 32.19 26.75
C GLU A 35 -32.95 32.17 25.83
N GLU A 36 -32.32 33.32 25.58
CA GLU A 36 -31.11 33.42 24.77
C GLU A 36 -29.97 32.62 25.40
N ARG A 37 -29.78 32.72 26.72
CA ARG A 37 -28.77 31.94 27.43
C ARG A 37 -29.04 30.44 27.31
N GLN A 38 -30.28 30.00 27.51
CA GLN A 38 -30.65 28.61 27.34
C GLN A 38 -30.48 28.14 25.90
N ARG A 39 -30.81 28.97 24.91
CA ARG A 39 -30.66 28.64 23.48
C ARG A 39 -29.18 28.42 23.15
N ARG A 40 -28.30 29.33 23.58
CA ARG A 40 -26.85 29.19 23.37
C ARG A 40 -26.28 27.92 23.98
N ILE A 41 -26.65 27.60 25.21
CA ILE A 41 -26.19 26.38 25.87
C ILE A 41 -26.62 25.15 25.07
N ARG A 42 -27.90 25.06 24.66
CA ARG A 42 -28.40 23.95 23.85
C ARG A 42 -27.71 23.86 22.49
N GLU A 43 -27.51 24.99 21.82
CA GLU A 43 -26.82 25.05 20.52
C GLU A 43 -25.35 24.59 20.66
N ASP A 44 -24.67 24.98 21.73
CA ASP A 44 -23.28 24.60 21.96
C ASP A 44 -23.15 23.12 22.34
N GLU A 45 -24.08 22.58 23.14
CA GLU A 45 -24.19 21.15 23.40
C GLU A 45 -24.44 20.34 22.12
N GLU A 46 -25.36 20.78 21.26
CA GLU A 46 -25.65 20.12 19.99
C GLU A 46 -24.44 20.18 19.03
N LYS A 47 -23.75 21.32 18.95
CA LYS A 47 -22.50 21.45 18.18
C LYS A 47 -21.41 20.53 18.72
N ALA A 48 -21.23 20.46 20.04
CA ALA A 48 -20.26 19.58 20.67
C ALA A 48 -20.55 18.11 20.36
N ALA A 49 -21.82 17.69 20.46
CA ALA A 49 -22.25 16.34 20.11
C ALA A 49 -21.96 16.01 18.64
N LYS A 50 -22.33 16.92 17.70
CA LYS A 50 -22.03 16.74 16.26
C LYS A 50 -20.54 16.67 15.97
N LEU A 51 -19.72 17.48 16.65
CA LEU A 51 -18.27 17.44 16.49
C LEU A 51 -17.68 16.14 17.01
N GLN A 52 -18.18 15.62 18.14
CA GLN A 52 -17.76 14.31 18.67
C GLN A 52 -18.13 13.17 17.71
N GLU A 53 -19.36 13.16 17.19
CA GLU A 53 -19.81 12.16 16.22
C GLU A 53 -18.97 12.22 14.93
N ALA A 54 -18.73 13.43 14.39
CA ALA A 54 -17.89 13.61 13.21
C ALA A 54 -16.42 13.19 13.46
N ALA A 55 -15.89 13.44 14.65
CA ALA A 55 -14.55 13.01 15.02
C ALA A 55 -14.45 11.49 15.10
N GLU A 56 -15.44 10.82 15.70
CA GLU A 56 -15.46 9.36 15.81
C GLU A 56 -15.61 8.71 14.42
N HIS A 57 -16.50 9.25 13.57
CA HIS A 57 -16.64 8.77 12.20
C HIS A 57 -15.35 8.93 11.39
N ARG A 58 -14.65 10.07 11.53
CA ARG A 58 -13.33 10.26 10.91
C ARG A 58 -12.29 9.28 11.44
N ARG A 59 -12.32 8.98 12.74
CA ARG A 59 -11.41 8.01 13.37
C ARG A 59 -11.61 6.63 12.77
N ILE A 60 -12.85 6.18 12.66
CA ILE A 60 -13.22 4.90 12.04
C ILE A 60 -12.76 4.86 10.58
N GLN A 61 -13.01 5.91 9.79
CA GLN A 61 -12.57 5.96 8.38
C GLN A 61 -11.05 5.86 8.23
N VAL A 62 -10.30 6.52 9.09
CA VAL A 62 -8.83 6.45 9.07
C VAL A 62 -8.37 5.05 9.44
N GLU A 63 -8.94 4.44 10.47
CA GLU A 63 -8.61 3.08 10.91
C GLU A 63 -8.92 2.05 9.81
N GLU A 64 -10.09 2.13 9.18
CA GLU A 64 -10.44 1.29 8.03
C GLU A 64 -9.50 1.50 6.84
N GLY A 65 -9.15 2.76 6.55
CA GLY A 65 -8.23 3.11 5.47
C GLY A 65 -6.83 2.53 5.71
N LEU A 66 -6.32 2.63 6.93
CA LEU A 66 -5.05 2.03 7.33
C LEU A 66 -5.09 0.50 7.24
N HIS A 67 -6.18 -0.13 7.71
CA HIS A 67 -6.34 -1.57 7.63
C HIS A 67 -6.38 -2.06 6.18
N LYS A 68 -7.18 -1.42 5.32
CA LYS A 68 -7.25 -1.72 3.88
C LYS A 68 -5.89 -1.53 3.20
N GLY A 69 -5.21 -0.41 3.48
CA GLY A 69 -3.87 -0.15 2.95
C GLY A 69 -2.84 -1.18 3.39
N HIS A 70 -2.90 -1.63 4.65
CA HIS A 70 -2.03 -2.67 5.17
C HIS A 70 -2.27 -4.02 4.48
N LEU A 71 -3.52 -4.42 4.29
CA LEU A 71 -3.88 -5.65 3.57
C LEU A 71 -3.38 -5.62 2.12
N GLN A 72 -3.62 -4.51 1.40
CA GLN A 72 -3.14 -4.33 0.02
C GLN A 72 -1.61 -4.37 -0.06
N ALA A 73 -0.91 -3.74 0.89
CA ALA A 73 0.54 -3.78 0.93
C ALA A 73 1.07 -5.20 1.19
N LEU A 74 0.41 -5.99 2.05
CA LEU A 74 0.78 -7.36 2.33
C LEU A 74 0.55 -8.28 1.12
N GLU A 75 -0.59 -8.11 0.43
CA GLU A 75 -0.93 -8.82 -0.80
C GLU A 75 0.08 -8.51 -1.91
N GLU A 76 0.38 -7.23 -2.15
CA GLU A 76 1.32 -6.81 -3.18
C GLU A 76 2.74 -7.29 -2.87
N LYS A 77 3.15 -7.23 -1.60
CA LYS A 77 4.44 -7.79 -1.16
C LYS A 77 4.51 -9.30 -1.43
N GLY A 78 3.45 -10.05 -1.14
CA GLY A 78 3.35 -11.47 -1.44
C GLY A 78 3.49 -11.73 -2.94
N ARG A 79 2.75 -10.99 -3.76
CA ARG A 79 2.80 -11.08 -5.23
C ARG A 79 4.20 -10.82 -5.79
N ILE A 80 4.88 -9.78 -5.30
CA ILE A 80 6.25 -9.46 -5.71
C ILE A 80 7.22 -10.57 -5.30
N GLN A 81 7.06 -11.11 -4.09
CA GLN A 81 7.92 -12.18 -3.59
C GLN A 81 7.73 -13.47 -4.41
N ASP A 82 6.50 -13.85 -4.69
CA ASP A 82 6.17 -15.02 -5.52
C ASP A 82 6.72 -14.85 -6.94
N ALA A 83 6.44 -13.71 -7.58
CA ALA A 83 6.97 -13.38 -8.90
C ALA A 83 8.52 -13.40 -8.93
N GLY A 84 9.16 -12.90 -7.88
CA GLY A 84 10.61 -12.96 -7.71
C GLY A 84 11.13 -14.40 -7.61
N THR A 85 10.47 -15.24 -6.82
CA THR A 85 10.86 -16.67 -6.71
C THR A 85 10.67 -17.42 -8.01
N ASP A 86 9.59 -17.18 -8.74
CA ASP A 86 9.31 -17.87 -10.01
C ASP A 86 10.25 -17.41 -11.12
N THR A 87 10.54 -16.10 -11.19
CA THR A 87 11.57 -15.57 -12.10
C THR A 87 12.93 -16.18 -11.77
N GLY A 88 13.30 -16.25 -10.49
CA GLY A 88 14.55 -16.88 -10.06
C GLY A 88 14.64 -18.36 -10.47
N LYS A 89 13.58 -19.15 -10.25
CA LYS A 89 13.51 -20.55 -10.69
C LYS A 89 13.66 -20.66 -12.21
N GLN A 90 13.02 -19.78 -12.96
CA GLN A 90 13.04 -19.80 -14.42
C GLN A 90 14.43 -19.46 -14.98
N VAL A 91 15.12 -18.48 -14.37
CA VAL A 91 16.52 -18.17 -14.70
C VAL A 91 17.40 -19.38 -14.44
N ILE A 92 17.35 -19.97 -13.25
CA ILE A 92 18.15 -21.17 -12.90
C ILE A 92 17.89 -22.31 -13.87
N LYS A 93 16.62 -22.58 -14.19
CA LYS A 93 16.24 -23.63 -15.14
C LYS A 93 16.78 -23.38 -16.54
N THR A 94 16.71 -22.14 -17.02
CA THR A 94 17.20 -21.76 -18.35
C THR A 94 18.71 -21.91 -18.40
N THR A 95 19.42 -21.40 -17.40
CA THR A 95 20.88 -21.54 -17.32
C THR A 95 21.32 -22.99 -17.22
N GLN A 96 20.63 -23.85 -16.48
CA GLN A 96 20.91 -25.30 -16.46
C GLN A 96 20.74 -25.94 -17.84
N GLN A 97 19.68 -25.57 -18.57
CA GLN A 97 19.45 -26.07 -19.93
C GLN A 97 20.54 -25.61 -20.91
N GLU A 98 20.98 -24.36 -20.81
CA GLU A 98 22.08 -23.83 -21.62
C GLU A 98 23.40 -24.55 -21.33
N VAL A 99 23.75 -24.72 -20.04
CA VAL A 99 24.95 -25.46 -19.62
C VAL A 99 24.92 -26.90 -20.10
N ASP A 100 23.77 -27.59 -19.99
CA ASP A 100 23.63 -28.96 -20.48
C ASP A 100 23.78 -29.06 -22.01
N ALA A 101 23.26 -28.07 -22.75
CA ALA A 101 23.40 -28.00 -24.20
C ALA A 101 24.86 -27.72 -24.61
N GLU A 102 25.54 -26.83 -23.91
CA GLU A 102 26.95 -26.51 -24.12
C GLU A 102 27.83 -27.73 -23.83
N LEU A 103 27.61 -28.42 -22.71
CA LEU A 103 28.33 -29.66 -22.37
C LEU A 103 28.14 -30.75 -23.43
N ARG A 104 26.93 -30.91 -23.98
CA ARG A 104 26.69 -31.86 -25.09
C ARG A 104 27.48 -31.49 -26.33
N THR A 105 27.54 -30.20 -26.65
CA THR A 105 28.27 -29.67 -27.81
C THR A 105 29.78 -29.90 -27.65
N ILE A 106 30.33 -29.56 -26.48
CA ILE A 106 31.75 -29.79 -26.16
C ILE A 106 32.09 -31.28 -26.25
N LYS A 107 31.27 -32.15 -25.65
CA LYS A 107 31.49 -33.61 -25.74
C LYS A 107 31.46 -34.13 -27.18
N ALA A 108 30.53 -33.63 -28.00
CA ALA A 108 30.47 -34.00 -29.41
C ALA A 108 31.70 -33.52 -30.20
N GLN A 109 32.22 -32.34 -29.88
CA GLN A 109 33.43 -31.80 -30.50
C GLN A 109 34.67 -32.61 -30.11
N ILE A 110 34.84 -32.92 -28.82
CA ILE A 110 35.93 -33.80 -28.33
C ILE A 110 35.90 -35.16 -29.04
N ALA A 111 34.71 -35.77 -29.19
CA ALA A 111 34.57 -37.04 -29.90
C ALA A 111 35.01 -36.94 -31.38
N ARG A 112 34.65 -35.85 -32.07
CA ARG A 112 35.08 -35.61 -33.46
C ARG A 112 36.58 -35.40 -33.56
N GLU A 113 37.16 -34.57 -32.71
CA GLU A 113 38.60 -34.29 -32.67
C GLU A 113 39.40 -35.55 -32.36
N SER A 114 38.94 -36.35 -31.39
CA SER A 114 39.56 -37.65 -31.08
C SER A 114 39.52 -38.59 -32.29
N GLN A 115 38.41 -38.66 -33.02
CA GLN A 115 38.29 -39.51 -34.19
C GLN A 115 39.14 -39.01 -35.38
N GLN A 116 39.27 -37.69 -35.55
CA GLN A 116 40.18 -37.08 -36.52
C GLN A 116 41.64 -37.39 -36.18
N ALA A 117 42.06 -37.19 -34.94
CA ALA A 117 43.41 -37.51 -34.49
C ALA A 117 43.74 -39.01 -34.66
N LEU A 118 42.78 -39.90 -34.38
CA LEU A 118 42.95 -41.34 -34.62
C LEU A 118 43.14 -41.65 -36.11
N SER A 119 42.37 -41.00 -36.99
CA SER A 119 42.48 -41.16 -38.45
C SER A 119 43.81 -40.62 -38.99
N GLU A 120 44.31 -39.51 -38.44
CA GLU A 120 45.61 -38.93 -38.79
C GLU A 120 46.77 -39.82 -38.34
N LEU A 121 46.71 -40.37 -37.12
CA LEU A 121 47.67 -41.36 -36.63
C LEU A 121 47.69 -42.62 -37.52
N GLN A 122 46.51 -43.13 -37.91
CA GLN A 122 46.41 -44.27 -38.83
C GLN A 122 47.01 -43.97 -40.21
N ARG A 123 46.83 -42.76 -40.74
CA ARG A 123 47.49 -42.32 -41.98
C ARG A 123 49.01 -42.16 -41.81
N GLY A 124 49.46 -41.67 -40.66
CA GLY A 124 50.87 -41.50 -40.30
C GLY A 124 51.63 -42.80 -40.09
N HIS A 125 50.95 -43.88 -39.65
CA HIS A 125 51.58 -45.20 -39.44
C HIS A 125 52.23 -45.77 -40.70
N GLY A 126 51.64 -45.55 -41.88
CA GLY A 126 52.25 -46.00 -43.15
C GLY A 126 53.59 -45.31 -43.42
N HIS A 127 53.67 -44.00 -43.17
CA HIS A 127 54.88 -43.22 -43.39
C HIS A 127 55.96 -43.53 -42.34
N MET A 128 55.58 -43.71 -41.08
CA MET A 128 56.52 -44.15 -40.04
C MET A 128 57.02 -45.57 -40.27
N ALA A 129 56.16 -46.51 -40.67
CA ALA A 129 56.57 -47.88 -40.99
C ALA A 129 57.53 -47.92 -42.20
N GLN A 130 57.29 -47.08 -43.20
CA GLN A 130 58.18 -46.94 -44.36
C GLN A 130 59.55 -46.35 -43.97
N MET A 131 59.58 -45.28 -43.15
CA MET A 131 60.84 -44.72 -42.64
C MET A 131 61.62 -45.71 -41.77
N ILE A 132 60.94 -46.51 -40.93
CA ILE A 132 61.58 -47.54 -40.11
C ILE A 132 62.11 -48.67 -41.01
N ALA A 133 61.35 -49.11 -42.00
CA ALA A 133 61.78 -50.13 -42.96
C ALA A 133 63.00 -49.66 -43.77
N GLU A 134 63.01 -48.42 -44.25
CA GLU A 134 64.15 -47.82 -44.95
C GLU A 134 65.40 -47.74 -44.06
N LYS A 135 65.23 -47.40 -42.77
CA LYS A 135 66.36 -47.25 -41.83
C LYS A 135 66.93 -48.59 -41.36
N ILE A 136 66.11 -49.64 -41.28
CA ILE A 136 66.55 -51.00 -40.93
C ILE A 136 67.11 -51.74 -42.15
N LEU A 137 66.55 -51.57 -43.36
CA LEU A 137 66.98 -52.25 -44.58
C LEU A 137 68.15 -51.55 -45.31
N GLY A 138 68.52 -50.34 -44.88
CA GLY A 138 69.71 -49.62 -45.36
C GLY A 138 69.68 -49.29 -46.85
N ARG A 139 68.50 -49.29 -47.48
CA ARG A 139 68.34 -49.05 -48.92
C ARG A 139 67.02 -48.33 -49.18
N ASN A 140 67.09 -47.22 -49.91
CA ASN A 140 65.92 -46.45 -50.32
C ASN A 140 64.99 -47.34 -51.15
N LEU A 141 63.75 -47.53 -50.68
CA LEU A 141 62.67 -48.05 -51.49
C LEU A 141 62.07 -46.86 -52.25
N ARG A 142 62.36 -46.81 -53.55
CA ARG A 142 61.69 -45.91 -54.50
C ARG A 142 60.28 -46.38 -54.77
#